data_AF-I6ZJN6-F1
#
_entry.id   AF-I6ZJN6-F1
#
_cell.length_a   1.000
_cell.length_b   1.000
_cell.length_c   1.000
_cell.angle_alpha   90.00
_cell.angle_beta   90.00
_cell.angle_gamma   90.00
#
_symmetry.space_group_name_H-M   'P 1'
#
loop_
_entity.id
_entity.type
_entity.pdbx_description
1 polymer ?
#
loop_
_entity_poly.entity_id
_entity_poly.type
_entity_poly.pdbx_seq_one_letter_code
_entity_poly.pdbx_strand_id
1 'polypeptide(L)'
;MDKEGCQGYPEAGGGDSEGKDGRQKKPKTSEGLGRKGELDPEKALEVARCLKRRMKDILKKDNTNNLEGRPATGKIENVEEVSDILMNKGLQESLLDEGILNEVKGWLEPLPDRSMPNIKVKKRLLDVLKSMKIHKEHLIVSGVGKIVYFYSINPKETKEVRSMAKTLVQKWTNEVFKPEND
;
A
#
# COMPACT_ATOMS: atom_id res chain seq x y z
N MET A 1 -0.02 -0.48 28.88
CA MET A 1 -0.74 -1.58 28.18
C MET A 1 -1.85 -0.88 27.44
N ASP A 2 -1.49 -0.27 26.31
CA ASP A 2 -2.31 0.73 25.65
C ASP A 2 -2.87 0.06 24.40
N LYS A 3 -3.98 -0.66 24.60
CA LYS A 3 -4.75 -1.30 23.53
C LYS A 3 -5.92 -0.40 23.14
N GLU A 4 -5.64 0.81 22.68
CA GLU A 4 -6.63 1.63 21.99
C GLU A 4 -5.96 2.34 20.81
N GLY A 5 -6.35 1.97 19.60
CA GLY A 5 -5.82 2.58 18.39
C GLY A 5 -6.09 1.73 17.15
N CYS A 6 -7.06 2.17 16.35
CA CYS A 6 -7.37 1.69 14.99
C CYS A 6 -8.17 0.38 14.89
N GLN A 7 -9.34 0.35 15.51
CA GLN A 7 -10.45 -0.47 15.01
C GLN A 7 -11.50 0.46 14.40
N GLY A 8 -11.77 0.30 13.10
CA GLY A 8 -12.86 0.99 12.42
C GLY A 8 -12.55 1.37 10.98
N TYR A 9 -12.59 0.40 10.07
CA TYR A 9 -12.94 0.68 8.68
C TYR A 9 -14.35 0.11 8.44
N PRO A 10 -15.25 0.83 7.77
CA PRO A 10 -16.52 0.26 7.34
C PRO A 10 -16.26 -0.75 6.21
N GLU A 11 -16.86 -1.94 6.33
CA GLU A 11 -16.84 -2.96 5.29
C GLU A 11 -17.41 -2.39 3.98
N ALA A 12 -16.71 -2.65 2.87
CA ALA A 12 -17.26 -2.42 1.54
C ALA A 12 -18.34 -3.49 1.30
N GLY A 13 -19.60 -3.13 1.59
CA GLY A 13 -20.76 -3.98 1.36
C GLY A 13 -20.87 -4.41 -0.10
N GLY A 14 -20.70 -5.71 -0.34
CA GLY A 14 -21.16 -6.38 -1.55
C GLY A 14 -22.66 -6.62 -1.43
N GLY A 15 -23.43 -6.08 -2.37
CA GLY A 15 -24.86 -6.28 -2.47
C GLY A 15 -25.21 -6.86 -3.84
N ASP A 16 -25.54 -8.15 -3.86
CA ASP A 16 -26.19 -8.83 -4.97
C ASP A 16 -27.53 -8.15 -5.31
N SER A 17 -27.83 -8.03 -6.60
CA SER A 17 -29.08 -7.48 -7.11
C SER A 17 -29.79 -8.51 -7.99
N GLU A 18 -30.77 -9.22 -7.44
CA GLU A 18 -31.88 -9.80 -8.22
C GLU A 18 -33.09 -8.87 -8.07
N GLY A 19 -33.50 -8.22 -9.16
CA GLY A 19 -34.68 -7.34 -9.22
C GLY A 19 -35.82 -8.00 -9.97
N LYS A 20 -37.02 -8.01 -9.35
CA LYS A 20 -38.32 -8.16 -10.03
C LYS A 20 -39.11 -6.85 -9.95
N ASP A 21 -39.93 -6.72 -10.99
CA ASP A 21 -40.72 -5.60 -11.53
C ASP A 21 -41.65 -4.84 -10.55
N GLY A 22 -41.95 -3.57 -10.86
CA GLY A 22 -42.92 -2.75 -10.11
C GLY A 22 -42.84 -1.25 -10.38
N ARG A 23 -43.57 -0.78 -11.40
CA ARG A 23 -43.69 0.61 -11.90
C ARG A 23 -44.65 1.48 -11.09
N GLN A 24 -44.26 2.72 -10.73
CA GLN A 24 -45.13 3.93 -10.65
C GLN A 24 -44.30 5.24 -10.50
N LYS A 25 -44.83 6.38 -11.01
CA LYS A 25 -44.11 7.65 -11.30
C LYS A 25 -44.52 8.84 -10.41
N LYS A 26 -43.53 9.76 -10.22
CA LYS A 26 -43.55 11.24 -9.90
C LYS A 26 -43.54 11.67 -8.42
N PRO A 27 -43.03 12.88 -8.04
CA PRO A 27 -42.40 13.97 -8.82
C PRO A 27 -40.95 14.34 -8.41
N LYS A 28 -40.31 15.22 -9.20
CA LYS A 28 -38.93 15.70 -9.05
C LYS A 28 -38.82 16.81 -7.99
N THR A 29 -37.94 16.63 -7.01
CA THR A 29 -37.24 17.73 -6.32
C THR A 29 -35.75 17.53 -6.52
N SER A 30 -35.13 18.53 -7.14
CA SER A 30 -33.72 18.57 -7.49
C SER A 30 -32.96 19.26 -6.37
N GLU A 31 -32.47 18.50 -5.38
CA GLU A 31 -31.50 19.02 -4.41
C GLU A 31 -30.46 17.95 -4.08
N GLY A 32 -29.20 18.25 -4.42
CA GLY A 32 -28.01 17.63 -3.83
C GLY A 32 -27.59 16.27 -4.38
N LEU A 33 -27.07 16.20 -5.60
CA LEU A 33 -25.99 15.24 -5.88
C LEU A 33 -24.78 15.68 -5.06
N GLY A 34 -24.71 15.20 -3.81
CA GLY A 34 -23.54 15.35 -2.97
C GLY A 34 -22.31 14.85 -3.71
N ARG A 35 -21.32 15.73 -3.86
CA ARG A 35 -19.96 15.40 -4.29
C ARG A 35 -19.55 14.08 -3.64
N LYS A 36 -19.03 13.12 -4.43
CA LYS A 36 -18.28 11.98 -3.90
C LYS A 36 -17.33 12.52 -2.83
N GLY A 37 -17.63 12.21 -1.58
CA GLY A 37 -17.00 12.86 -0.43
C GLY A 37 -15.50 12.73 -0.51
N GLU A 38 -14.82 13.87 -0.70
CA GLU A 38 -13.41 13.97 -0.39
C GLU A 38 -13.28 13.64 1.10
N LEU A 39 -12.42 12.67 1.42
CA LEU A 39 -12.07 12.37 2.80
C LEU A 39 -11.51 13.66 3.42
N ASP A 40 -11.99 13.99 4.61
CA ASP A 40 -11.46 15.10 5.40
C ASP A 40 -9.93 14.97 5.52
N PRO A 41 -9.14 16.00 5.14
CA PRO A 41 -7.67 15.92 5.12
C PRO A 41 -7.06 15.53 6.47
N GLU A 42 -7.64 16.02 7.58
CA GLU A 42 -7.16 15.69 8.93
C GLU A 42 -7.37 14.21 9.23
N LYS A 43 -8.55 13.68 8.89
CA LYS A 43 -8.84 12.25 8.99
C LYS A 43 -7.94 11.39 8.11
N ALA A 44 -7.68 11.81 6.87
CA ALA A 44 -6.78 11.09 5.95
C ALA A 44 -5.35 11.02 6.51
N LEU A 45 -4.87 12.11 7.10
CA LEU A 45 -3.57 12.19 7.74
C LEU A 45 -3.46 11.26 8.95
N GLU A 46 -4.48 11.23 9.82
CA GLU A 46 -4.47 10.33 10.98
C GLU A 46 -4.48 8.87 10.56
N VAL A 47 -5.27 8.53 9.52
CA VAL A 47 -5.27 7.18 8.93
C VAL A 47 -3.89 6.80 8.40
N ALA A 48 -3.23 7.71 7.67
CA ALA A 48 -1.88 7.48 7.16
C ALA A 48 -0.86 7.22 8.29
N ARG A 49 -0.90 8.03 9.35
CA ARG A 49 -0.05 7.86 10.54
C ARG A 49 -0.30 6.56 11.28
N CYS A 50 -1.57 6.16 11.40
CA CYS A 50 -1.90 4.88 12.00
C CYS A 50 -1.38 3.71 11.17
N LEU A 51 -1.61 3.73 9.85
CA LEU A 51 -1.12 2.67 8.97
C LEU A 51 0.39 2.54 9.04
N LYS A 52 1.11 3.68 9.01
CA LYS A 52 2.57 3.73 9.14
C LYS A 52 3.05 3.07 10.44
N ARG A 53 2.46 3.45 11.58
CA ARG A 53 2.78 2.82 12.88
C ARG A 53 2.52 1.31 12.85
N ARG A 54 1.34 0.89 12.38
CA ARG A 54 0.97 -0.53 12.27
C ARG A 54 1.96 -1.32 11.43
N MET A 55 2.34 -0.82 10.25
CA MET A 55 3.32 -1.48 9.40
C MET A 55 4.69 -1.61 10.07
N LYS A 56 5.12 -0.56 10.78
CA LYS A 56 6.39 -0.55 11.53
C LYS A 56 6.39 -1.56 12.68
N ASP A 57 5.29 -1.66 13.41
CA ASP A 57 5.16 -2.58 14.55
C ASP A 57 5.14 -4.04 14.09
N ILE A 58 4.42 -4.35 13.00
CA ILE A 58 4.42 -5.68 12.38
C ILE A 58 5.83 -6.05 11.92
N LEU A 59 6.54 -5.14 11.25
CA LEU A 59 7.91 -5.37 10.79
C LEU A 59 8.85 -5.67 11.96
N LYS A 60 8.79 -4.84 13.02
CA LYS A 60 9.62 -5.02 14.22
C LYS A 60 9.35 -6.37 14.88
N LYS A 61 8.07 -6.73 15.05
CA LYS A 61 7.67 -7.99 15.67
C LYS A 61 8.12 -9.20 14.86
N ASP A 62 7.92 -9.18 13.55
CA ASP A 62 8.37 -10.27 12.68
C ASP A 62 9.91 -10.41 12.70
N ASN A 63 10.65 -9.30 12.73
CA ASN A 63 12.11 -9.35 12.81
C ASN A 63 12.59 -9.91 14.16
N THR A 64 11.94 -9.53 15.26
CA THR A 64 12.21 -10.11 16.58
C THR A 64 11.92 -11.61 16.59
N ASN A 65 10.75 -12.03 16.10
CA ASN A 65 10.41 -13.45 16.01
C ASN A 65 11.41 -14.23 15.16
N ASN A 66 11.82 -13.69 14.00
CA ASN A 66 12.81 -14.32 13.13
C ASN A 66 14.16 -14.52 13.84
N LEU A 67 14.66 -13.50 14.56
CA LEU A 67 15.88 -13.59 15.36
C LEU A 67 15.78 -14.63 16.49
N GLU A 68 14.59 -14.76 17.09
CA GLU A 68 14.31 -15.73 18.15
C GLU A 68 14.02 -17.15 17.61
N GLY A 69 14.06 -17.37 16.29
CA GLY A 69 13.70 -18.64 15.66
C GLY A 69 12.21 -18.98 15.78
N ARG A 70 11.36 -17.98 16.05
CA ARG A 70 9.90 -18.11 16.14
C ARG A 70 9.25 -17.75 14.79
N PRO A 71 8.04 -18.29 14.50
CA PRO A 71 7.31 -17.91 13.31
C PRO A 71 7.06 -16.40 13.21
N ALA A 72 7.40 -15.82 12.06
CA ALA A 72 7.25 -14.40 11.74
C ALA A 72 6.16 -14.22 10.65
N THR A 73 4.90 -14.41 11.04
CA THR A 73 3.75 -14.46 10.12
C THR A 73 3.02 -13.13 9.94
N GLY A 74 3.37 -12.10 10.73
CA GLY A 74 2.61 -10.85 10.80
C GLY A 74 2.48 -10.15 9.45
N LYS A 75 3.57 -10.07 8.67
CA LYS A 75 3.51 -9.50 7.32
C LYS A 75 2.57 -10.30 6.39
N ILE A 76 2.60 -11.63 6.44
CA ILE A 76 1.81 -12.49 5.56
C ILE A 76 0.32 -12.36 5.85
N GLU A 77 -0.03 -12.29 7.13
CA GLU A 77 -1.41 -12.17 7.61
C GLU A 77 -2.01 -10.80 7.27
N ASN A 78 -1.21 -9.74 7.31
CA ASN A 78 -1.71 -8.36 7.19
C ASN A 78 -1.54 -7.75 5.80
N VAL A 79 -0.80 -8.38 4.87
CA VAL A 79 -0.44 -7.72 3.61
C VAL A 79 -1.64 -7.39 2.71
N GLU A 80 -2.70 -8.20 2.71
CA GLU A 80 -3.88 -7.91 1.88
C GLU A 80 -4.57 -6.63 2.34
N GLU A 81 -4.95 -6.58 3.62
CA GLU A 81 -5.63 -5.42 4.23
C GLU A 81 -4.77 -4.14 4.14
N VAL A 82 -3.48 -4.24 4.50
CA VAL A 82 -2.55 -3.10 4.39
C VAL A 82 -2.48 -2.60 2.96
N SER A 83 -2.45 -3.50 1.98
CA SER A 83 -2.36 -3.12 0.58
C SER A 83 -3.63 -2.47 0.06
N ASP A 84 -4.81 -2.90 0.50
CA ASP A 84 -6.08 -2.25 0.15
C ASP A 84 -6.10 -0.80 0.63
N ILE A 85 -5.60 -0.54 1.84
CA ILE A 85 -5.48 0.83 2.38
C ILE A 85 -4.45 1.64 1.57
N LEU A 86 -3.28 1.07 1.26
CA LEU A 86 -2.24 1.74 0.46
C LEU A 86 -2.72 2.11 -0.96
N MET A 87 -3.63 1.33 -1.54
CA MET A 87 -4.20 1.59 -2.87
C MET A 87 -5.35 2.60 -2.85
N ASN A 88 -5.83 3.04 -1.67
CA ASN A 88 -6.91 4.01 -1.58
C ASN A 88 -6.45 5.39 -2.06
N LYS A 89 -7.02 5.83 -3.19
CA LYS A 89 -6.68 7.12 -3.84
C LYS A 89 -6.87 8.33 -2.92
N GLY A 90 -7.86 8.31 -2.02
CA GLY A 90 -8.12 9.41 -1.09
C GLY A 90 -7.10 9.51 0.04
N LEU A 91 -6.26 8.49 0.24
CA LEU A 91 -5.21 8.47 1.25
C LEU A 91 -3.80 8.62 0.66
N GLN A 92 -3.63 8.46 -0.66
CA GLN A 92 -2.30 8.34 -1.26
C GLN A 92 -1.38 9.54 -1.01
N GLU A 93 -1.92 10.76 -1.07
CA GLU A 93 -1.14 11.97 -0.81
C GLU A 93 -0.64 11.99 0.63
N SER A 94 -1.55 11.89 1.61
CA SER A 94 -1.18 11.84 3.04
C SER A 94 -0.24 10.67 3.38
N LEU A 95 -0.41 9.52 2.72
CA LEU A 95 0.48 8.36 2.88
C LEU A 95 1.90 8.64 2.37
N LEU A 96 2.03 9.29 1.22
CA LEU A 96 3.33 9.66 0.64
C LEU A 96 4.02 10.74 1.48
N ASP A 97 3.28 11.76 1.92
CA ASP A 97 3.78 12.83 2.78
C ASP A 97 4.27 12.31 4.13
N GLU A 98 3.52 11.37 4.73
CA GLU A 98 3.95 10.68 5.95
C GLU A 98 5.07 9.67 5.69
N GLY A 99 5.52 9.49 4.45
CA GLY A 99 6.70 8.70 4.12
C GLY A 99 6.49 7.19 4.22
N ILE A 100 5.29 6.69 3.93
CA ILE A 100 4.91 5.26 4.03
C ILE A 100 5.82 4.31 3.22
N LEU A 101 6.50 4.85 2.20
CA LEU A 101 7.41 4.07 1.35
C LEU A 101 8.61 3.52 2.14
N ASN A 102 8.96 4.11 3.29
CA ASN A 102 9.97 3.58 4.20
C ASN A 102 9.55 2.23 4.77
N GLU A 103 8.29 2.11 5.18
CA GLU A 103 7.70 0.89 5.72
C GLU A 103 7.53 -0.16 4.62
N VAL A 104 7.08 0.24 3.42
CA VAL A 104 7.01 -0.66 2.25
C VAL A 104 8.40 -1.22 1.90
N LYS A 105 9.44 -0.36 1.92
CA LYS A 105 10.83 -0.79 1.72
C LYS A 105 11.23 -1.82 2.77
N GLY A 106 11.00 -1.54 4.06
CA GLY A 106 11.37 -2.46 5.15
C GLY A 106 10.66 -3.81 5.07
N TRP A 107 9.41 -3.86 4.58
CA TRP A 107 8.70 -5.13 4.34
C TRP A 107 9.25 -5.93 3.16
N LEU A 108 9.93 -5.27 2.23
CA LEU A 108 10.55 -5.87 1.04
C LEU A 108 12.03 -6.23 1.25
N GLU A 109 12.69 -5.68 2.26
CA GLU A 109 14.07 -5.97 2.61
C GLU A 109 14.25 -7.41 3.17
N PRO A 110 15.46 -7.99 3.06
CA PRO A 110 15.75 -9.28 3.67
C PRO A 110 15.50 -9.27 5.18
N LEU A 111 15.06 -10.42 5.70
CA LEU A 111 14.91 -10.65 7.13
C LEU A 111 16.29 -10.71 7.82
N PRO A 112 16.35 -10.62 9.16
CA PRO A 112 17.61 -10.70 9.91
C PRO A 112 18.45 -11.96 9.61
N ASP A 113 17.81 -13.10 9.34
CA ASP A 113 18.45 -14.34 8.89
C ASP A 113 18.90 -14.35 7.41
N ARG A 114 18.77 -13.21 6.72
CA ARG A 114 19.05 -12.99 5.28
C ARG A 114 18.10 -13.70 4.33
N SER A 115 17.04 -14.33 4.82
CA SER A 115 15.97 -14.83 3.97
C SER A 115 15.18 -13.68 3.36
N MET A 116 14.59 -13.92 2.19
CA MET A 116 13.70 -12.93 1.57
C MET A 116 12.29 -13.07 2.16
N PRO A 117 11.50 -11.98 2.24
CA PRO A 117 10.11 -12.06 2.67
C PRO A 117 9.30 -12.99 1.77
N ASN A 118 8.14 -13.43 2.25
CA ASN A 118 7.29 -14.36 1.51
C ASN A 118 6.88 -13.80 0.13
N ILE A 119 6.78 -14.67 -0.89
CA ILE A 119 6.41 -14.27 -2.26
C ILE A 119 5.07 -13.53 -2.34
N LYS A 120 4.09 -13.88 -1.50
CA LYS A 120 2.80 -13.19 -1.40
C LYS A 120 3.01 -11.71 -1.05
N VAL A 121 3.86 -11.45 -0.04
CA VAL A 121 4.20 -10.10 0.40
C VAL A 121 4.88 -9.32 -0.72
N LYS A 122 5.87 -9.93 -1.39
CA LYS A 122 6.58 -9.29 -2.51
C LYS A 122 5.64 -8.86 -3.62
N LYS A 123 4.83 -9.79 -4.14
CA LYS A 123 3.92 -9.52 -5.27
C LYS A 123 2.95 -8.39 -4.93
N ARG A 124 2.28 -8.51 -3.78
CA ARG A 124 1.27 -7.54 -3.37
C ARG A 124 1.86 -6.14 -3.19
N LEU A 125 3.02 -6.00 -2.56
CA LEU A 125 3.67 -4.69 -2.39
C LEU A 125 4.22 -4.12 -3.70
N LEU A 126 4.71 -4.95 -4.62
CA LEU A 126 5.11 -4.47 -5.95
C LEU A 126 3.88 -3.98 -6.76
N ASP A 127 2.72 -4.60 -6.61
CA ASP A 127 1.47 -4.12 -7.22
C ASP A 127 1.01 -2.79 -6.61
N VAL A 128 1.13 -2.63 -5.29
CA VAL A 128 0.87 -1.35 -4.61
C VAL A 128 1.78 -0.25 -5.18
N LEU A 129 3.09 -0.50 -5.22
CA LEU A 129 4.07 0.46 -5.76
C LEU A 129 3.78 0.83 -7.22
N LYS A 130 3.21 -0.09 -8.00
CA LYS A 130 2.83 0.15 -9.40
C LYS A 130 1.62 1.07 -9.52
N SER A 131 0.66 0.97 -8.61
CA SER A 131 -0.59 1.75 -8.63
C SER A 131 -0.44 3.16 -8.04
N MET A 132 0.51 3.37 -7.13
CA MET A 132 0.76 4.67 -6.51
C MET A 132 1.40 5.68 -7.48
N LYS A 133 1.06 6.96 -7.29
CA LYS A 133 1.69 8.11 -7.97
C LYS A 133 2.97 8.52 -7.23
N ILE A 134 4.03 7.75 -7.43
CA ILE A 134 5.33 7.97 -6.78
C ILE A 134 6.19 8.91 -7.65
N HIS A 135 6.59 10.04 -7.09
CA HIS A 135 7.47 11.04 -7.72
C HIS A 135 8.94 10.85 -7.31
N LYS A 136 9.84 11.58 -7.96
CA LYS A 136 11.30 11.48 -7.79
C LYS A 136 11.73 11.69 -6.33
N GLU A 137 11.13 12.66 -5.65
CA GLU A 137 11.42 13.07 -4.28
C GLU A 137 11.10 11.91 -3.32
N HIS A 138 9.94 11.26 -3.52
CA HIS A 138 9.52 10.10 -2.74
C HIS A 138 10.51 8.93 -2.86
N LEU A 139 11.06 8.70 -4.06
CA LEU A 139 12.05 7.65 -4.31
C LEU A 139 13.39 7.94 -3.63
N ILE A 140 13.84 9.20 -3.70
CA ILE A 140 15.11 9.64 -3.10
C ILE A 140 15.04 9.52 -1.58
N VAL A 141 13.98 10.08 -0.97
CA VAL A 141 13.82 10.10 0.49
C VAL A 141 13.66 8.70 1.06
N SER A 142 12.81 7.87 0.46
CA SER A 142 12.55 6.51 0.98
C SER A 142 13.66 5.51 0.67
N GLY A 143 14.34 5.68 -0.47
CA GLY A 143 15.27 4.69 -1.00
C GLY A 143 14.61 3.39 -1.49
N VAL A 144 13.28 3.33 -1.62
CA VAL A 144 12.54 2.12 -2.05
C VAL A 144 12.98 1.62 -3.44
N GLY A 145 13.46 2.53 -4.29
CA GLY A 145 14.00 2.17 -5.61
C GLY A 145 15.16 1.18 -5.54
N LYS A 146 15.98 1.22 -4.47
CA LYS A 146 17.14 0.32 -4.30
C LYS A 146 16.72 -1.13 -4.10
N ILE A 147 15.73 -1.38 -3.22
CA ILE A 147 15.25 -2.73 -2.96
C ILE A 147 14.48 -3.28 -4.17
N VAL A 148 13.69 -2.46 -4.87
CA VAL A 148 13.01 -2.87 -6.09
C VAL A 148 14.02 -3.18 -7.21
N TYR A 149 15.07 -2.38 -7.35
CA TYR A 149 16.16 -2.68 -8.27
C TYR A 149 16.83 -4.03 -7.94
N PHE A 150 17.11 -4.31 -6.67
CA PHE A 150 17.65 -5.60 -6.24
C PHE A 150 16.76 -6.77 -6.71
N TYR A 151 15.43 -6.69 -6.54
CA TYR A 151 14.50 -7.71 -7.04
C TYR A 151 14.55 -7.89 -8.56
N SER A 152 14.81 -6.81 -9.31
CA SER A 152 14.87 -6.83 -10.78
C SER A 152 16.08 -7.60 -11.34
N ILE A 153 17.16 -7.70 -10.56
CA ILE A 153 18.42 -8.35 -10.95
C ILE A 153 18.71 -9.64 -10.17
N ASN A 154 18.00 -9.92 -9.09
CA ASN A 154 18.26 -11.09 -8.24
C ASN A 154 18.01 -12.41 -9.01
N PRO A 155 19.05 -13.23 -9.25
CA PRO A 155 18.92 -14.48 -9.99
C PRO A 155 18.10 -15.54 -9.24
N LYS A 156 18.05 -15.46 -7.90
CA LYS A 156 17.30 -16.38 -7.04
C LYS A 156 15.80 -16.04 -6.96
N GLU A 157 15.39 -14.91 -7.52
CA GLU A 157 13.99 -14.48 -7.50
C GLU A 157 13.18 -15.16 -8.60
N THR A 158 11.87 -15.34 -8.37
CA THR A 158 10.96 -15.85 -9.39
C THR A 158 10.89 -14.94 -10.62
N LYS A 159 10.62 -15.52 -11.80
CA LYS A 159 10.51 -14.76 -13.06
C LYS A 159 9.45 -13.66 -12.99
N GLU A 160 8.33 -13.95 -12.35
CA GLU A 160 7.20 -13.03 -12.20
C GLU A 160 7.57 -11.80 -11.36
N VAL A 161 8.07 -12.01 -10.13
CA VAL A 161 8.50 -10.90 -9.23
C VAL A 161 9.61 -10.07 -9.90
N ARG A 162 10.57 -10.72 -10.56
CA ARG A 162 11.63 -10.05 -11.31
C ARG A 162 11.08 -9.17 -12.43
N SER A 163 10.08 -9.67 -13.17
CA SER A 163 9.42 -8.92 -14.24
C SER A 163 8.65 -7.72 -13.70
N MET A 164 7.91 -7.88 -12.59
CA MET A 164 7.20 -6.77 -11.93
C MET A 164 8.16 -5.67 -11.49
N ALA A 165 9.28 -6.06 -10.87
CA ALA A 165 10.32 -5.14 -10.41
C ALA A 165 11.00 -4.41 -11.59
N LYS A 166 11.29 -5.09 -12.70
CA LYS A 166 11.84 -4.47 -13.92
C LYS A 166 10.92 -3.39 -14.47
N THR A 167 9.62 -3.67 -14.57
CA THR A 167 8.61 -2.71 -15.02
C THR A 167 8.57 -1.47 -14.11
N LEU A 168 8.65 -1.65 -12.80
CA LEU A 168 8.71 -0.54 -11.84
C LEU A 168 9.98 0.30 -12.00
N VAL A 169 11.14 -0.34 -12.11
CA VAL A 169 12.42 0.37 -12.35
C VAL A 169 12.34 1.19 -13.63
N GLN A 170 11.82 0.64 -14.72
CA GLN A 170 11.63 1.37 -15.98
C GLN A 170 10.67 2.55 -15.83
N LYS A 171 9.51 2.33 -15.19
CA LYS A 171 8.51 3.38 -14.91
C LYS A 171 9.17 4.55 -14.18
N TRP A 172 9.85 4.27 -13.07
CA TRP A 172 10.47 5.30 -12.25
C TRP A 172 11.68 5.96 -12.91
N THR A 173 12.46 5.22 -13.69
CA THR A 173 13.54 5.80 -14.50
C THR A 173 12.96 6.85 -15.45
N ASN A 174 11.87 6.53 -16.15
CA ASN A 174 11.20 7.48 -17.02
C ASN A 174 10.64 8.69 -16.26
N GLU A 175 10.03 8.50 -15.08
CA GLU A 175 9.56 9.63 -14.25
C GLU A 175 10.70 10.54 -13.78
N VAL A 176 11.87 10.00 -13.46
CA VAL A 176 13.03 10.79 -13.00
C VAL A 176 13.67 11.61 -14.12
N PHE A 177 13.64 11.12 -15.36
CA PHE A 177 14.25 11.77 -16.53
C PHE A 177 13.25 12.58 -17.38
N LYS A 178 11.98 12.69 -16.98
CA LYS A 178 11.06 13.63 -17.63
C LYS A 178 11.57 15.06 -17.41
N PRO A 179 11.73 15.87 -18.48
CA PRO A 179 12.06 17.28 -18.32
C PRO A 179 10.94 17.97 -17.54
N GLU A 180 11.32 18.84 -16.60
CA GLU A 180 10.38 19.83 -16.04
C GLU A 180 9.94 20.70 -17.22
N ASN A 181 8.66 20.62 -17.60
CA ASN A 181 8.11 21.55 -18.59
C ASN A 181 8.04 22.92 -17.89
N ASP A 182 8.99 23.81 -18.22
CA ASP A 182 8.90 25.26 -18.00
C ASP A 182 7.77 25.89 -18.84
#